data_AF-A0A369JI84-F1
#
_entry.id   AF-A0A369JI84-F1
#
_cell.length_a   1.000
_cell.length_b   1.000
_cell.length_c   1.000
_cell.angle_alpha   90.00
_cell.angle_beta   90.00
_cell.angle_gamma   90.00
#
_symmetry.space_group_name_H-M   'P 1'
#
loop_
_entity.id
_entity.type
_entity.pdbx_description
1 polymer ?
#
loop_
_entity_poly.entity_id
_entity_poly.type
_entity_poly.pdbx_seq_one_letter_code
_entity_poly.pdbx_strand_id
1 'polypeptide(L)'
;MGVLYTQTLSLDLKISSFQSDLHQLKSDISGIRALVKQSYSLSKTQEIGLKELLNHQMVHPTFSYKAIIANAMNYIASHKKRYSVKSFTTDDVVKSTVRKFLTDQLNNTKSKYRIQIFQLAKVPLDKLTSTLMQEYHMWKKPVKSQAIKATIALQRKIAAPLAQKKNSKGTDTGFWDNLNKELKELAEANGNDKKTFIPDEEDTDQEEDPDLLDDAADPELEDDAVVQLQGEDLLE
;
A
#
# COMPACT_ATOMS: atom_id res chain seq x y z
N MET A 1 55.28 39.52 17.03
CA MET A 1 55.25 38.60 15.87
C MET A 1 55.08 37.13 16.26
N GLY A 2 55.85 36.59 17.23
CA GLY A 2 55.75 35.16 17.59
C GLY A 2 54.38 34.67 18.11
N VAL A 3 53.68 35.46 18.93
CA VAL A 3 52.37 35.07 19.51
C VAL A 3 51.26 34.95 18.46
N LEU A 4 51.25 35.82 17.45
CA LEU A 4 50.28 35.75 16.35
C LEU A 4 50.53 34.52 15.46
N TYR A 5 51.80 34.15 15.26
CA TYR A 5 52.17 32.97 14.51
C TYR A 5 51.76 31.67 15.21
N THR A 6 51.95 31.58 16.54
CA THR A 6 51.51 30.39 17.29
C THR A 6 49.98 30.27 17.35
N GLN A 7 49.26 31.39 17.44
CA GLN A 7 47.80 31.40 17.39
C GLN A 7 47.24 30.99 16.02
N THR A 8 47.84 31.48 14.93
CA THR A 8 47.44 31.08 13.57
C THR A 8 47.70 29.60 13.31
N LEU A 9 48.88 29.09 13.70
CA LEU A 9 49.18 27.66 13.60
C LEU A 9 48.21 26.78 14.43
N SER A 10 47.85 27.24 15.63
CA SER A 10 46.87 26.55 16.50
C SER A 10 45.48 26.50 15.86
N LEU A 11 45.06 27.59 15.20
CA LEU A 11 43.80 27.65 14.47
C LEU A 11 43.81 26.72 13.26
N ASP A 12 44.89 26.71 12.46
CA ASP A 12 44.99 25.84 11.29
C ASP A 12 44.93 24.35 11.66
N LEU A 13 45.60 23.96 12.76
CA LEU A 13 45.54 22.59 13.28
C LEU A 13 44.11 22.21 13.71
N LYS A 14 43.38 23.12 14.37
CA LYS A 14 41.98 22.91 14.76
C LYS A 14 41.04 22.82 13.56
N ILE A 15 41.27 23.65 12.53
CA ILE A 15 40.48 23.60 11.29
C ILE A 15 40.72 22.26 10.59
N SER A 16 41.98 21.81 10.49
CA SER A 16 42.31 20.54 9.89
C SER A 16 41.71 19.36 10.65
N SER A 17 41.72 19.38 11.99
CA SER A 17 41.08 18.32 12.79
C SER A 17 39.57 18.32 12.59
N PHE A 18 38.94 19.50 12.60
CA PHE A 18 37.50 19.62 12.39
C PHE A 18 37.07 19.15 10.99
N GLN A 19 37.87 19.42 9.96
CA GLN A 19 37.64 18.89 8.61
C GLN A 19 37.73 17.37 8.58
N SER A 20 38.72 16.78 9.25
CA SER A 20 38.84 15.31 9.38
C SER A 20 37.62 14.71 10.07
N ASP A 21 37.17 15.32 11.18
CA ASP A 21 36.00 14.86 11.92
C ASP A 21 34.73 14.95 11.07
N LEU A 22 34.54 16.02 10.30
CA LEU A 22 33.43 16.15 9.37
C LEU A 22 33.46 15.09 8.26
N HIS A 23 34.64 14.76 7.75
CA HIS A 23 34.81 13.70 6.76
C HIS A 23 34.45 12.32 7.33
N GLN A 24 34.92 12.03 8.55
CA GLN A 24 34.58 10.78 9.25
C GLN A 24 33.09 10.69 9.52
N LEU A 25 32.47 11.75 10.07
CA LEU A 25 31.03 11.80 10.33
C LEU A 25 30.20 11.58 9.06
N LYS A 26 30.62 12.17 7.93
CA LYS A 26 29.96 11.97 6.63
C LYS A 26 30.04 10.50 6.19
N SER A 27 31.18 9.85 6.39
CA SER A 27 31.37 8.43 6.11
C SER A 27 30.45 7.57 6.99
N ASP A 28 30.43 7.83 8.29
CA ASP A 28 29.62 7.06 9.24
C ASP A 28 28.12 7.23 8.97
N ILE A 29 27.65 8.45 8.68
CA ILE A 29 26.26 8.71 8.26
C ILE A 29 25.92 7.95 6.97
N SER A 30 26.85 7.88 6.01
CA SER A 30 26.65 7.10 4.78
C SER A 30 26.53 5.60 5.09
N GLY A 31 27.36 5.08 5.99
CA GLY A 31 27.30 3.69 6.46
C GLY A 31 25.98 3.37 7.16
N ILE A 32 25.55 4.22 8.09
CA ILE A 32 24.26 4.08 8.79
C ILE A 32 23.10 4.11 7.80
N ARG A 33 23.11 5.04 6.83
CA ARG A 33 22.07 5.10 5.79
C ARG A 33 22.01 3.82 4.96
N ALA A 34 23.15 3.22 4.63
CA ALA A 34 23.19 1.94 3.91
C ALA A 34 22.57 0.80 4.73
N LEU A 35 22.89 0.72 6.02
CA LEU A 35 22.33 -0.29 6.92
C LEU A 35 20.81 -0.09 7.14
N VAL A 36 20.37 1.15 7.35
CA VAL A 36 18.94 1.49 7.51
C VAL A 36 18.15 1.15 6.25
N LYS A 37 18.73 1.38 5.07
CA LYS A 37 18.15 0.94 3.80
C LYS A 37 17.98 -0.57 3.74
N GLN A 38 18.99 -1.34 4.17
CA GLN A 38 18.87 -2.81 4.21
C GLN A 38 17.81 -3.31 5.19
N SER A 39 17.55 -2.58 6.27
CA SER A 39 16.56 -2.95 7.27
C SER A 39 15.14 -2.42 7.00
N TYR A 40 14.87 -1.82 5.83
CA TYR A 40 13.55 -1.28 5.53
C TYR A 40 12.50 -2.41 5.49
N SER A 41 11.50 -2.29 6.37
CA SER A 41 10.35 -3.20 6.45
C SER A 41 9.04 -2.41 6.35
N LEU A 42 8.03 -3.04 5.77
CA LEU A 42 6.68 -2.47 5.72
C LEU A 42 6.04 -2.51 7.11
N SER A 43 5.30 -1.47 7.45
CA SER A 43 4.46 -1.48 8.65
C SER A 43 3.24 -2.40 8.45
N LYS A 44 2.65 -2.91 9.54
CA LYS A 44 1.45 -3.77 9.45
C LYS A 44 0.31 -3.10 8.69
N THR A 45 0.11 -1.81 8.88
CA THR A 45 -0.92 -1.03 8.17
C THR A 45 -0.64 -0.97 6.67
N GLN A 46 0.63 -0.77 6.28
CA GLN A 46 1.03 -0.81 4.87
C GLN A 46 0.79 -2.19 4.27
N GLU A 47 1.16 -3.25 4.98
CA GLU A 47 0.93 -4.63 4.52
C GLU A 47 -0.56 -4.92 4.29
N ILE A 48 -1.44 -4.45 5.18
CA ILE A 48 -2.90 -4.61 5.04
C ILE A 48 -3.39 -3.86 3.80
N GLY A 49 -3.05 -2.58 3.66
CA GLY A 49 -3.47 -1.78 2.49
C GLY A 49 -2.96 -2.36 1.17
N LEU A 50 -1.72 -2.86 1.13
CA LEU A 50 -1.16 -3.51 -0.05
C LEU A 50 -1.84 -4.84 -0.40
N LYS A 51 -2.26 -5.62 0.62
CA LYS A 51 -3.07 -6.83 0.41
C LYS A 51 -4.46 -6.50 -0.13
N GLU A 52 -5.11 -5.46 0.41
CA GLU A 52 -6.40 -4.98 -0.09
C GLU A 52 -6.30 -4.51 -1.54
N LEU A 53 -5.22 -3.80 -1.91
CA LEU A 53 -4.95 -3.42 -3.28
C LEU A 53 -4.84 -4.65 -4.19
N LEU A 54 -4.08 -5.68 -3.78
CA LEU A 54 -3.99 -6.92 -4.57
C LEU A 54 -5.34 -7.60 -4.75
N ASN A 55 -6.17 -7.64 -3.71
CA ASN A 55 -7.51 -8.19 -3.77
C ASN A 55 -8.35 -7.42 -4.79
N HIS A 56 -8.30 -6.09 -4.76
CA HIS A 56 -9.04 -5.24 -5.69
C HIS A 56 -8.59 -5.44 -7.14
N GLN A 57 -7.29 -5.60 -7.38
CA GLN A 57 -6.78 -5.92 -8.71
C GLN A 57 -7.24 -7.29 -9.24
N MET A 58 -7.75 -8.21 -8.40
CA MET A 58 -8.30 -9.50 -8.86
C MET A 58 -9.68 -9.36 -9.52
N VAL A 59 -10.52 -8.48 -8.99
CA VAL A 59 -11.89 -8.23 -9.49
C VAL A 59 -11.93 -7.19 -10.59
N HIS A 60 -10.92 -6.31 -10.65
CA HIS A 60 -10.85 -5.28 -11.67
C HIS A 60 -10.60 -5.88 -13.06
N PRO A 61 -11.25 -5.36 -14.13
CA PRO A 61 -10.95 -5.73 -15.49
C PRO A 61 -9.45 -5.58 -15.79
N THR A 62 -8.83 -6.64 -16.31
CA THR A 62 -7.42 -6.65 -16.71
C THR A 62 -7.25 -7.49 -17.97
N PHE A 63 -6.32 -7.08 -18.84
CA PHE A 63 -5.94 -7.86 -20.03
C PHE A 63 -5.12 -9.10 -19.67
N SER A 64 -4.45 -9.09 -18.52
CA SER A 64 -3.60 -10.19 -18.11
C SER A 64 -3.44 -10.25 -16.60
N TYR A 65 -3.69 -11.43 -16.04
CA TYR A 65 -3.42 -11.71 -14.63
C TYR A 65 -1.92 -11.92 -14.34
N LYS A 66 -1.05 -11.84 -15.37
CA LYS A 66 0.40 -11.76 -15.22
C LYS A 66 0.87 -10.33 -14.90
N ALA A 67 0.10 -9.32 -15.30
CA ALA A 67 0.44 -7.91 -15.13
C ALA A 67 -0.04 -7.30 -13.78
N ILE A 68 -0.63 -8.09 -12.89
CA ILE A 68 -1.22 -7.59 -11.63
C ILE A 68 -0.21 -6.83 -10.77
N ILE A 69 1.01 -7.36 -10.64
CA ILE A 69 2.06 -6.68 -9.86
C ILE A 69 2.43 -5.35 -10.51
N ALA A 70 2.57 -5.30 -11.84
CA ALA A 70 2.87 -4.07 -12.54
C ALA A 70 1.75 -3.03 -12.35
N ASN A 71 0.48 -3.45 -12.47
CA ASN A 71 -0.67 -2.59 -12.25
C ASN A 71 -0.72 -2.06 -10.80
N ALA A 72 -0.51 -2.93 -9.81
CA ALA A 72 -0.47 -2.54 -8.40
C ALA A 72 0.68 -1.55 -8.11
N MET A 73 1.88 -1.81 -8.65
CA MET A 73 3.02 -0.90 -8.50
C MET A 73 2.76 0.47 -9.14
N ASN A 74 2.11 0.51 -10.31
CA ASN A 74 1.72 1.75 -10.97
C ASN A 74 0.66 2.51 -10.16
N TYR A 75 -0.32 1.80 -9.59
CA TYR A 75 -1.35 2.40 -8.73
C TYR A 75 -0.75 2.98 -7.44
N ILE A 76 0.22 2.29 -6.83
CA ILE A 76 0.93 2.81 -5.65
C ILE A 76 1.74 4.06 -6.01
N ALA A 77 2.34 4.10 -7.20
CA ALA A 77 3.08 5.27 -7.67
C ALA A 77 2.20 6.51 -7.79
N SER A 78 0.95 6.36 -8.25
CA SER A 78 -0.01 7.47 -8.33
C SER A 78 -0.64 7.80 -6.96
N HIS A 79 -0.84 6.82 -6.09
CA HIS A 79 -1.52 6.99 -4.78
C HIS A 79 -0.60 6.81 -3.58
N LYS A 80 0.64 7.32 -3.66
CA LYS A 80 1.68 7.14 -2.62
C LYS A 80 1.28 7.63 -1.22
N LYS A 81 0.45 8.68 -1.15
CA LYS A 81 -0.07 9.25 0.11
C LYS A 81 -0.93 8.21 0.85
N ARG A 82 -1.84 7.53 0.14
CA ARG A 82 -2.79 6.55 0.70
C ARG A 82 -2.11 5.37 1.39
N TYR A 83 -0.98 4.91 0.86
CA TYR A 83 -0.24 3.78 1.42
C TYR A 83 0.89 4.22 2.37
N SER A 84 1.01 5.51 2.68
CA SER A 84 2.10 6.05 3.50
C SER A 84 3.50 5.67 2.99
N VAL A 85 3.69 5.59 1.66
CA VAL A 85 4.96 5.21 1.02
C VAL A 85 5.54 6.42 0.28
N LYS A 86 5.86 7.49 1.02
CA LYS A 86 6.24 8.80 0.44
C LYS A 86 7.45 8.72 -0.51
N SER A 87 8.41 7.85 -0.22
CA SER A 87 9.64 7.66 -1.01
C SER A 87 9.54 6.58 -2.10
N PHE A 88 8.35 6.05 -2.39
CA PHE A 88 8.20 4.94 -3.34
C PHE A 88 8.73 5.24 -4.76
N THR A 89 8.64 6.50 -5.21
CA THR A 89 9.11 6.91 -6.55
C THR A 89 10.60 7.20 -6.59
N THR A 90 11.21 7.53 -5.45
CA THR A 90 12.60 8.00 -5.36
C THR A 90 13.55 6.95 -4.79
N ASP A 91 13.06 6.01 -3.97
CA ASP A 91 13.87 5.00 -3.30
C ASP A 91 13.61 3.60 -3.87
N ASP A 92 14.59 3.07 -4.59
CA ASP A 92 14.54 1.73 -5.18
C ASP A 92 14.45 0.61 -4.13
N VAL A 93 14.97 0.85 -2.92
CA VAL A 93 14.88 -0.13 -1.82
C VAL A 93 13.41 -0.33 -1.43
N VAL A 94 12.70 0.77 -1.21
CA VAL A 94 11.28 0.76 -0.88
C VAL A 94 10.47 0.09 -1.99
N LYS A 95 10.75 0.45 -3.25
CA LYS A 95 10.12 -0.15 -4.43
C LYS A 95 10.36 -1.66 -4.52
N SER A 96 11.59 -2.10 -4.24
CA SER A 96 11.96 -3.52 -4.22
C SER A 96 11.25 -4.28 -3.10
N THR A 97 11.24 -3.74 -1.88
CA THR A 97 10.56 -4.33 -0.72
C THR A 97 9.06 -4.47 -0.95
N VAL A 98 8.40 -3.43 -1.47
CA VAL A 98 6.97 -3.48 -1.82
C VAL A 98 6.73 -4.51 -2.92
N ARG A 99 7.52 -4.54 -3.99
CA ARG A 99 7.38 -5.52 -5.08
C ARG A 99 7.53 -6.95 -4.56
N LYS A 100 8.52 -7.20 -3.71
CA LYS A 100 8.75 -8.51 -3.10
C LYS A 100 7.53 -8.93 -2.29
N PHE A 101 7.07 -8.07 -1.38
CA PHE A 101 5.87 -8.32 -0.58
C PHE A 101 4.65 -8.64 -1.45
N LEU A 102 4.37 -7.85 -2.48
CA LEU A 102 3.24 -8.08 -3.38
C LEU A 102 3.37 -9.42 -4.13
N THR A 103 4.58 -9.77 -4.56
CA THR A 103 4.86 -11.03 -5.27
C THR A 103 4.61 -12.23 -4.36
N ASP A 104 5.08 -12.15 -3.10
CA ASP A 104 4.90 -13.20 -2.10
C ASP A 104 3.41 -13.41 -1.78
N GLN A 105 2.64 -12.31 -1.69
CA GLN A 105 1.20 -12.38 -1.41
C GLN A 105 0.35 -12.80 -2.63
N LEU A 106 0.81 -12.53 -3.86
CA LEU A 106 0.01 -12.73 -5.07
C LEU A 106 -0.50 -14.16 -5.24
N ASN A 107 0.36 -15.15 -5.01
CA ASN A 107 -0.01 -16.57 -5.20
C ASN A 107 -1.08 -17.00 -4.21
N ASN A 108 -0.97 -16.55 -2.95
CA ASN A 108 -1.97 -16.80 -1.92
C ASN A 108 -3.31 -16.14 -2.29
N THR A 109 -3.28 -14.86 -2.67
CA THR A 109 -4.48 -14.12 -3.12
C THR A 109 -5.14 -14.79 -4.32
N LYS A 110 -4.37 -15.15 -5.35
CA LYS A 110 -4.88 -15.89 -6.53
C LYS A 110 -5.52 -17.21 -6.14
N SER A 111 -4.90 -17.97 -5.23
CA SER A 111 -5.43 -19.25 -4.78
C SER A 111 -6.78 -19.08 -4.08
N LYS A 112 -6.87 -18.16 -3.11
CA LYS A 112 -8.10 -17.84 -2.37
C LYS A 112 -9.23 -17.39 -3.30
N TYR A 113 -8.91 -16.43 -4.18
CA TYR A 113 -9.87 -15.88 -5.13
C TYR A 113 -10.40 -16.95 -6.09
N ARG A 114 -9.50 -17.79 -6.64
CA ARG A 114 -9.90 -18.93 -7.48
C ARG A 114 -10.82 -19.89 -6.72
N ILE A 115 -10.48 -20.27 -5.49
CA ILE A 115 -11.29 -21.19 -4.69
C ILE A 115 -12.72 -20.65 -4.54
N GLN A 116 -12.88 -19.37 -4.28
CA GLN A 116 -14.20 -18.75 -4.14
C GLN A 116 -14.97 -18.69 -5.46
N ILE A 117 -14.32 -18.38 -6.59
CA ILE A 117 -14.97 -18.47 -7.90
C ILE A 117 -15.52 -19.88 -8.12
N PHE A 118 -14.72 -20.91 -7.84
CA PHE A 118 -15.15 -22.30 -8.02
C PHE A 118 -16.32 -22.66 -7.09
N GLN A 119 -16.27 -22.24 -5.82
CA GLN A 119 -17.35 -22.46 -4.86
C GLN A 119 -18.65 -21.77 -5.29
N LEU A 120 -18.56 -20.55 -5.81
CA LEU A 120 -19.69 -19.72 -6.16
C LEU A 120 -20.11 -19.84 -7.64
N ALA A 121 -19.44 -20.68 -8.45
CA ALA A 121 -19.70 -20.83 -9.88
C ALA A 121 -21.13 -21.30 -10.22
N LYS A 122 -21.85 -21.88 -9.25
CA LYS A 122 -23.25 -22.32 -9.40
C LYS A 122 -24.27 -21.24 -9.03
N VAL A 123 -23.85 -20.17 -8.39
CA VAL A 123 -24.71 -19.06 -7.92
C VAL A 123 -25.09 -18.15 -9.09
N PRO A 124 -26.26 -17.45 -9.08
CA PRO A 124 -26.58 -16.43 -10.07
C PRO A 124 -25.46 -15.39 -10.21
N LEU A 125 -25.20 -14.93 -11.44
CA LEU A 125 -24.05 -14.06 -11.75
C LEU A 125 -24.06 -12.75 -10.94
N ASP A 126 -25.23 -12.14 -10.73
CA ASP A 126 -25.37 -10.90 -9.94
C ASP A 126 -25.00 -11.11 -8.47
N LYS A 127 -25.40 -12.23 -7.89
CA LYS A 127 -25.06 -12.57 -6.51
C LYS A 127 -23.57 -12.92 -6.40
N LEU A 128 -23.02 -13.70 -7.34
CA LEU A 128 -21.58 -13.97 -7.43
C LEU A 128 -20.76 -12.66 -7.49
N THR A 129 -21.15 -11.76 -8.40
CA THR A 129 -20.50 -10.46 -8.60
C THR A 129 -20.55 -9.63 -7.33
N SER A 130 -21.72 -9.53 -6.71
CA SER A 130 -21.90 -8.76 -5.47
C SER A 130 -21.06 -9.32 -4.32
N THR A 131 -21.00 -10.65 -4.16
CA THR A 131 -20.19 -11.30 -3.13
C THR A 131 -18.69 -11.05 -3.35
N LEU A 132 -18.19 -11.25 -4.58
CA LEU A 132 -16.78 -11.01 -4.89
C LEU A 132 -16.41 -9.52 -4.74
N MET A 133 -17.28 -8.61 -5.16
CA MET A 133 -17.05 -7.18 -4.96
C MET A 133 -17.08 -6.79 -3.48
N GLN A 134 -17.93 -7.41 -2.66
CA GLN A 134 -17.96 -7.14 -1.22
C GLN A 134 -16.66 -7.56 -0.52
N GLU A 135 -16.05 -8.65 -0.96
CA GLU A 135 -14.87 -9.21 -0.30
C GLU A 135 -13.54 -8.69 -0.86
N TYR A 136 -13.48 -8.39 -2.16
CA TYR A 136 -12.22 -8.04 -2.84
C TYR A 136 -12.11 -6.58 -3.23
N HIS A 137 -13.19 -5.80 -3.22
CA HIS A 137 -13.10 -4.39 -3.60
C HIS A 137 -12.53 -3.53 -2.46
N MET A 138 -11.73 -2.51 -2.81
CA MET A 138 -11.29 -1.47 -1.88
C MET A 138 -12.45 -0.53 -1.46
N TRP A 139 -12.20 0.39 -0.52
CA TRP A 139 -13.18 1.40 -0.10
C TRP A 139 -13.80 2.18 -1.29
N LYS A 140 -15.07 2.57 -1.15
CA LYS A 140 -16.02 3.00 -2.20
C LYS A 140 -16.34 1.87 -3.20
N LYS A 141 -17.47 1.19 -2.97
CA LYS A 141 -17.97 0.14 -3.87
C LYS A 141 -18.38 0.77 -5.20
N PRO A 142 -17.92 0.26 -6.36
CA PRO A 142 -18.36 0.77 -7.65
C PRO A 142 -19.85 0.51 -7.78
N VAL A 143 -20.56 1.48 -8.34
CA VAL A 143 -21.94 1.29 -8.76
C VAL A 143 -21.94 0.26 -9.89
N LYS A 144 -22.19 -1.01 -9.57
CA LYS A 144 -22.40 -2.16 -10.48
C LYS A 144 -21.74 -2.00 -11.88
N SER A 145 -20.40 -1.90 -11.91
CA SER A 145 -19.69 -1.78 -13.19
C SER A 145 -19.91 -3.02 -14.05
N GLN A 146 -20.49 -2.84 -15.24
CA GLN A 146 -20.71 -3.91 -16.21
C GLN A 146 -19.40 -4.59 -16.61
N ALA A 147 -18.28 -3.86 -16.61
CA ALA A 147 -16.97 -4.39 -16.92
C ALA A 147 -16.49 -5.41 -15.86
N ILE A 148 -16.68 -5.10 -14.57
CA ILE A 148 -16.38 -6.04 -13.47
C ILE A 148 -17.26 -7.29 -13.61
N LYS A 149 -18.57 -7.11 -13.85
CA LYS A 149 -19.52 -8.21 -14.05
C LYS A 149 -19.12 -9.10 -15.23
N ALA A 150 -18.71 -8.51 -16.36
CA ALA A 150 -18.24 -9.25 -17.54
C ALA A 150 -16.95 -10.03 -17.25
N THR A 151 -16.01 -9.44 -16.51
CA THR A 151 -14.77 -10.10 -16.08
C THR A 151 -15.08 -11.32 -15.20
N ILE A 152 -15.97 -11.16 -14.22
CA ILE A 152 -16.40 -12.27 -13.34
C ILE A 152 -17.19 -13.33 -14.13
N ALA A 153 -18.00 -12.92 -15.10
CA ALA A 153 -18.72 -13.85 -15.98
C ALA A 153 -17.73 -14.71 -16.80
N LEU A 154 -16.67 -14.11 -17.35
CA LEU A 154 -15.61 -14.83 -18.06
C LEU A 154 -14.89 -15.82 -17.14
N GLN A 155 -14.50 -15.38 -15.94
CA GLN A 155 -13.89 -16.27 -14.95
C GLN A 155 -14.80 -17.45 -14.61
N ARG A 156 -16.11 -17.21 -14.43
CA ARG A 156 -17.11 -18.25 -14.18
C ARG A 156 -17.23 -19.22 -15.36
N LYS A 157 -17.26 -18.71 -16.60
CA LYS A 157 -17.29 -19.51 -17.84
C LYS A 157 -16.14 -20.51 -17.88
N ILE A 158 -14.95 -20.11 -17.41
CA ILE A 158 -13.76 -20.95 -17.36
C ILE A 158 -13.77 -21.90 -16.15
N ALA A 159 -14.21 -21.43 -14.99
CA ALA A 159 -14.26 -22.23 -13.78
C ALA A 159 -15.28 -23.38 -13.86
N ALA A 160 -16.44 -23.15 -14.46
CA ALA A 160 -17.54 -24.13 -14.54
C ALA A 160 -17.13 -25.50 -15.14
N PRO A 161 -16.51 -25.59 -16.34
CA PRO A 161 -16.06 -26.87 -16.88
C PRO A 161 -14.89 -27.48 -16.09
N LEU A 162 -14.02 -26.64 -15.51
CA LEU A 162 -12.90 -27.13 -14.70
C LEU A 162 -13.36 -27.73 -13.36
N ALA A 163 -14.45 -27.22 -12.79
CA ALA A 163 -15.04 -27.73 -11.56
C ALA A 163 -15.65 -29.14 -11.72
N GLN A 164 -16.01 -29.54 -12.94
CA GLN A 164 -16.55 -30.87 -13.24
C GLN A 164 -15.45 -31.92 -13.47
N LYS A 165 -14.22 -31.50 -13.80
CA LYS A 165 -13.10 -32.40 -14.01
C LYS A 165 -12.63 -32.96 -12.67
N LYS A 166 -12.51 -34.29 -12.56
CA LYS A 166 -11.88 -34.94 -11.41
C LYS A 166 -10.38 -34.70 -11.47
N ASN A 167 -9.91 -33.65 -10.81
CA ASN A 167 -8.48 -33.39 -10.64
C ASN A 167 -8.01 -33.94 -9.29
N SER A 168 -6.78 -34.43 -9.24
CA SER A 168 -6.13 -34.81 -7.98
C SER A 168 -6.01 -33.59 -7.08
N LYS A 169 -6.22 -33.76 -5.76
CA LYS A 169 -6.06 -32.66 -4.81
C LYS A 169 -4.64 -32.07 -4.94
N GLY A 170 -4.53 -30.76 -5.15
CA GLY A 170 -3.26 -30.05 -5.23
C GLY A 170 -2.67 -29.88 -6.63
N THR A 171 -3.23 -30.49 -7.68
CA THR A 171 -2.76 -30.24 -9.05
C THR A 171 -3.25 -28.88 -9.56
N ASP A 172 -2.42 -28.23 -10.38
CA ASP A 172 -2.84 -27.03 -11.09
C ASP A 172 -4.02 -27.36 -12.02
N THR A 173 -5.09 -26.59 -11.88
CA THR A 173 -6.29 -26.70 -12.70
C THR A 173 -6.12 -26.10 -14.10
N GLY A 174 -5.04 -25.34 -14.34
CA GLY A 174 -4.83 -24.56 -15.56
C GLY A 174 -5.79 -23.36 -15.69
N PHE A 175 -6.46 -22.98 -14.60
CA PHE A 175 -7.47 -21.90 -14.59
C PHE A 175 -6.89 -20.58 -15.08
N TRP A 176 -5.73 -20.17 -14.54
CA TRP A 176 -5.11 -18.89 -14.88
C TRP A 176 -4.58 -18.86 -16.32
N ASP A 177 -4.08 -19.99 -16.83
CA ASP A 177 -3.59 -20.08 -18.21
C ASP A 177 -4.74 -20.01 -19.21
N ASN A 178 -5.84 -20.73 -18.94
CA ASN A 178 -7.06 -20.65 -19.76
C ASN A 178 -7.67 -19.25 -19.73
N LEU A 179 -7.68 -18.59 -18.57
CA LEU A 179 -8.17 -17.21 -18.43
C LEU A 179 -7.32 -16.21 -19.23
N ASN A 180 -5.99 -16.29 -19.11
CA ASN A 180 -5.12 -15.41 -19.88
C ASN A 180 -5.21 -15.67 -21.39
N LYS A 181 -5.45 -16.93 -21.80
CA LYS A 181 -5.65 -17.28 -23.20
C LYS A 181 -6.93 -16.64 -23.76
N GLU A 182 -8.07 -16.81 -23.09
CA GLU A 182 -9.34 -16.21 -23.52
C GLU A 182 -9.27 -14.67 -23.50
N LEU A 183 -8.61 -14.07 -22.51
CA LEU A 183 -8.41 -12.62 -22.47
C LEU A 183 -7.57 -12.13 -23.66
N LYS A 184 -6.54 -12.87 -24.04
CA LYS A 184 -5.70 -12.56 -25.20
C LYS A 184 -6.52 -12.67 -26.51
N GLU A 185 -7.31 -13.72 -26.67
CA GLU A 185 -8.18 -13.90 -27.84
C GLU A 185 -9.23 -12.78 -27.94
N LEU A 186 -9.83 -12.38 -26.81
CA LEU A 186 -10.77 -11.25 -26.77
C LEU A 186 -10.10 -9.93 -27.14
N ALA A 187 -8.86 -9.72 -26.70
CA ALA A 187 -8.08 -8.52 -27.01
C ALA A 187 -7.67 -8.48 -28.49
N GLU A 188 -7.31 -9.62 -29.09
CA GLU A 188 -7.02 -9.74 -30.52
C GLU A 188 -8.27 -9.50 -31.38
N ALA A 189 -9.43 -9.96 -30.92
CA ALA A 189 -10.69 -9.81 -31.65
C ALA A 189 -11.30 -8.40 -31.57
N ASN A 190 -11.18 -7.71 -30.42
CA ASN A 190 -11.86 -6.44 -30.15
C ASN A 190 -10.92 -5.23 -30.06
N GLY A 191 -9.61 -5.45 -30.19
CA GLY A 191 -8.58 -4.42 -30.04
C GLY A 191 -8.12 -4.21 -28.59
N ASN A 192 -7.01 -3.49 -28.45
CA ASN A 192 -6.36 -3.19 -27.17
C ASN A 192 -6.71 -1.78 -26.65
N ASP A 193 -7.65 -1.09 -27.28
CA ASP A 193 -7.94 0.30 -26.96
C ASP A 193 -8.58 0.42 -25.57
N LYS A 194 -7.75 0.86 -24.62
CA LYS A 194 -8.20 1.51 -23.40
C LYS A 194 -8.76 2.88 -23.78
N LYS A 195 -9.94 2.97 -24.41
CA LYS A 195 -10.73 4.19 -24.20
C LYS A 195 -11.03 4.22 -22.72
N THR A 196 -10.25 5.05 -22.05
CA THR A 196 -10.14 5.31 -20.62
C THR A 196 -11.34 4.75 -19.86
N PHE A 197 -11.23 3.51 -19.39
CA PHE A 197 -11.91 3.16 -18.15
C PHE A 197 -11.18 3.97 -17.10
N ILE A 198 -11.59 5.22 -16.97
CA ILE A 198 -11.42 5.98 -15.74
C ILE A 198 -12.22 5.11 -14.75
N PRO A 199 -11.59 4.52 -13.73
CA PRO A 199 -12.38 4.06 -12.59
C PRO A 199 -13.32 5.22 -12.25
N ASP A 200 -14.55 4.96 -11.83
CA ASP A 200 -15.40 6.00 -11.22
C ASP A 200 -14.77 6.44 -9.86
N GLU A 201 -13.48 6.79 -9.87
CA GLU A 201 -12.66 7.49 -8.88
C GLU A 201 -12.45 8.95 -9.39
N GLU A 202 -13.39 9.51 -10.17
CA GLU A 202 -13.61 10.96 -10.14
C GLU A 202 -14.27 11.32 -8.82
N ASP A 203 -13.51 11.20 -7.74
CA ASP A 203 -13.51 12.18 -6.69
C ASP A 203 -12.04 12.46 -6.47
N THR A 204 -11.59 13.61 -6.96
CA THR A 204 -10.54 14.37 -6.29
C THR A 204 -10.57 14.03 -4.81
N ASP A 205 -9.43 13.62 -4.25
CA ASP A 205 -9.18 13.80 -2.83
C ASP A 205 -9.43 15.30 -2.56
N GLN A 206 -10.69 15.67 -2.31
CA GLN A 206 -10.98 16.83 -1.48
C GLN A 206 -10.35 16.40 -0.18
N GLU A 207 -9.11 16.85 -0.02
CA GLU A 207 -8.42 16.94 1.25
C GLU A 207 -9.45 17.58 2.18
N GLU A 208 -10.16 16.75 2.95
CA GLU A 208 -10.73 17.21 4.21
C GLU A 208 -9.50 17.63 5.01
N ASP A 209 -9.19 18.92 4.94
CA ASP A 209 -8.18 19.57 5.75
C ASP A 209 -8.38 19.11 7.20
N PRO A 210 -7.43 18.40 7.81
CA PRO A 210 -7.49 18.13 9.24
C PRO A 210 -7.19 19.37 10.11
N ASP A 211 -7.10 20.57 9.52
CA ASP A 211 -6.82 21.85 10.19
C ASP A 211 -8.09 22.55 10.72
N LEU A 212 -9.08 21.78 11.19
CA LEU A 212 -10.19 22.28 12.03
C LEU A 212 -10.03 21.85 13.49
N LEU A 213 -8.83 22.04 14.03
CA LEU A 213 -8.55 22.06 15.47
C LEU A 213 -7.68 23.28 15.80
N ASP A 214 -8.21 24.46 15.48
CA ASP A 214 -7.94 25.69 16.22
C ASP A 214 -9.30 26.23 16.68
N ASP A 215 -9.33 26.87 17.86
CA ASP A 215 -10.48 27.37 18.61
C ASP A 215 -11.25 26.35 19.48
N ALA A 216 -10.53 25.69 20.39
CA ALA A 216 -11.03 25.62 21.76
C ALA A 216 -10.28 26.69 22.57
N ALA A 217 -10.87 27.87 22.59
CA ALA A 217 -10.52 28.97 23.47
C ALA A 217 -10.33 28.45 24.90
N ASP A 218 -9.18 28.76 25.44
CA ASP A 218 -8.83 28.71 26.86
C ASP A 218 -9.57 29.83 27.58
N PRO A 219 -10.57 29.55 28.44
CA PRO A 219 -11.11 30.54 29.34
C PRO A 219 -10.58 30.28 30.75
N GLU A 220 -9.90 31.30 31.26
CA GLU A 220 -9.89 31.66 32.68
C GLU A 220 -8.88 30.90 33.55
N LEU A 221 -7.65 31.39 33.44
CA LEU A 221 -6.90 31.86 34.61
C LEU A 221 -7.80 32.74 35.51
N GLU A 222 -8.30 32.17 36.60
CA GLU A 222 -8.50 32.95 37.82
C GLU A 222 -7.67 32.32 38.94
N ASP A 223 -6.61 33.05 39.28
CA ASP A 223 -5.99 33.06 40.58
C ASP A 223 -7.07 33.24 41.65
N ASP A 224 -7.13 32.35 42.65
CA ASP A 224 -7.29 32.84 44.01
C ASP A 224 -6.79 31.84 45.05
N ALA A 225 -5.80 32.32 45.79
CA ALA A 225 -5.25 31.72 46.97
C ALA A 225 -6.26 31.80 48.11
N VAL A 226 -6.63 30.65 48.70
CA VAL A 226 -7.09 30.62 50.09
C VAL A 226 -6.37 29.50 50.84
N VAL A 227 -5.34 29.94 51.55
CA VAL A 227 -4.80 29.27 52.73
C VAL A 227 -5.93 29.10 53.75
N GLN A 228 -6.28 27.85 54.08
CA GLN A 228 -6.94 27.53 55.35
C GLN A 228 -6.16 26.42 56.04
N LEU A 229 -5.32 26.87 56.98
CA LEU A 229 -4.87 26.10 58.13
C LEU A 229 -6.01 26.07 59.16
N GLN A 230 -6.53 24.90 59.44
CA GLN A 230 -7.25 24.48 60.66
C GLN A 230 -7.45 22.95 60.47
N GLY A 231 -6.91 22.06 61.28
CA GLY A 231 -6.92 22.06 62.74
C GLY A 231 -7.96 21.03 63.18
N GLU A 232 -7.55 20.13 64.09
CA GLU A 232 -8.42 19.26 64.90
C GLU A 232 -9.11 18.11 64.13
N ASP A 233 -9.33 16.91 64.67
CA ASP A 233 -8.86 16.17 65.84
C ASP A 233 -9.50 14.77 65.70
N LEU A 234 -8.95 13.78 66.40
CA LEU A 234 -9.65 12.61 66.96
C LEU A 234 -10.33 11.61 65.98
N LEU A 235 -9.91 10.35 66.04
CA LEU A 235 -10.65 9.32 66.79
C LEU A 235 -9.86 8.00 66.85
N GLU A 236 -9.64 7.59 68.10
CA GLU A 236 -9.56 6.22 68.68
C GLU A 236 -8.61 5.16 68.10
#